data_AF-A0AAU7D4A1-F1
#
_entry.id   AF-A0AAU7D4A1-F1
#
_cell.length_a   1.000
_cell.length_b   1.000
_cell.length_c   1.000
_cell.angle_alpha   90.00
_cell.angle_beta   90.00
_cell.angle_gamma   90.00
#
_symmetry.space_group_name_H-M   'P 1'
#
loop_
_entity.id
_entity.type
_entity.pdbx_description
1 polymer ?
#
loop_
_entity_poly.entity_id
_entity_poly.type
_entity_poly.pdbx_seq_one_letter_code
_entity_poly.pdbx_strand_id
1 'polypeptide(L)'
;MARNKKFKVTREVFKIAKSANRLRKALDSHNELLEQAKEKPVNKVVQENTAYERNLFRKLGNSVDKHFYTKVVGVSFQNSDSSSRQDTIQSLIVCQELEFRKEPQNKFDPNAILLCTQNGLGIGYLNERLAGEVTRSLNKGVSWRCYVRRVLHAADTKNWGVTVCMVKLKNASSSVDLGSGISGSEFLAKYYPNYKFQKHAAESQPPGKTLGMALFIILAALLFMIIHSC
;
A
#
# COMPACT_ATOMS: atom_id res chain seq x y z
N MET A 1 -40.24 47.03 45.69
CA MET A 1 -38.96 46.36 45.36
C MET A 1 -39.09 44.90 44.86
N ALA A 2 -40.19 44.16 45.09
CA ALA A 2 -40.31 42.74 44.69
C ALA A 2 -40.41 42.46 43.18
N ARG A 3 -40.95 43.40 42.38
CA ARG A 3 -41.21 43.21 40.93
C ARG A 3 -39.94 43.10 40.07
N ASN A 4 -38.85 43.74 40.52
CA ASN A 4 -37.57 43.82 39.78
C ASN A 4 -36.68 42.57 39.98
N LYS A 5 -36.78 41.91 41.15
CA LYS A 5 -36.13 40.61 41.42
C LYS A 5 -36.76 39.48 40.59
N LYS A 6 -38.10 39.46 40.48
CA LYS A 6 -38.83 38.44 39.73
C LYS A 6 -38.46 38.45 38.24
N PHE A 7 -38.34 39.63 37.63
CA PHE A 7 -37.93 39.83 36.22
C PHE A 7 -36.48 39.41 35.93
N LYS A 8 -35.56 39.61 36.88
CA LYS A 8 -34.15 39.22 36.74
C LYS A 8 -33.98 37.69 36.78
N VAL A 9 -34.73 37.01 37.66
CA VAL A 9 -34.75 35.54 37.74
C VAL A 9 -35.29 34.92 36.44
N THR A 10 -36.37 35.46 35.86
CA THR A 10 -36.91 34.95 34.58
C THR A 10 -35.93 35.06 33.42
N ARG A 11 -35.13 36.14 33.36
CA ARG A 11 -34.12 36.32 32.31
C ARG A 11 -32.97 35.32 32.42
N GLU A 12 -32.51 35.03 33.64
CA GLU A 12 -31.45 34.04 33.85
C GLU A 12 -31.92 32.62 33.55
N VAL A 13 -33.14 32.26 33.94
CA VAL A 13 -33.75 30.96 33.58
C VAL A 13 -33.88 30.81 32.05
N PHE A 14 -34.28 31.87 31.34
CA PHE A 14 -34.37 31.84 29.89
C PHE A 14 -33.01 31.69 29.20
N LYS A 15 -31.95 32.34 29.72
CA LYS A 15 -30.57 32.16 29.23
C LYS A 15 -30.10 30.71 29.42
N ILE A 16 -30.33 30.13 30.59
CA ILE A 16 -29.98 28.74 30.90
C ILE A 16 -30.74 27.79 29.95
N ALA A 17 -32.04 27.99 29.76
CA ALA A 17 -32.85 27.18 28.84
C ALA A 17 -32.34 27.27 27.39
N LYS A 18 -31.95 28.46 26.93
CA LYS A 18 -31.36 28.67 25.60
C LYS A 18 -30.00 27.97 25.45
N SER A 19 -29.15 28.03 26.47
CA SER A 19 -27.87 27.33 26.51
C SER A 19 -28.05 25.81 26.51
N ALA A 20 -28.99 25.28 27.29
CA ALA A 20 -29.31 23.85 27.32
C ALA A 20 -29.82 23.35 25.95
N ASN A 21 -30.66 24.13 25.27
CA ASN A 21 -31.14 23.79 23.93
C ASN A 21 -30.01 23.79 22.89
N ARG A 22 -29.05 24.71 22.99
CA ARG A 22 -27.85 24.71 22.13
C ARG A 22 -26.98 23.48 22.35
N LEU A 23 -26.77 23.09 23.61
CA LEU A 23 -26.00 21.88 23.95
C LEU A 23 -26.69 20.62 23.44
N ARG A 24 -28.01 20.53 23.59
CA ARG A 24 -28.79 19.41 23.05
C ARG A 24 -28.65 19.29 21.53
N LYS A 25 -28.81 20.39 20.80
CA LYS A 25 -28.59 20.42 19.34
C LYS A 25 -27.17 20.01 18.95
N ALA A 26 -26.17 20.49 19.68
CA ALA A 26 -24.77 20.11 19.41
C ALA A 26 -24.51 18.62 19.65
N LEU A 27 -25.12 18.03 20.69
CA LEU A 27 -25.04 16.60 20.98
C LEU A 27 -25.74 15.77 19.92
N ASP A 28 -26.92 16.19 19.47
CA ASP A 28 -27.67 15.52 18.40
C ASP A 28 -26.87 15.53 17.08
N SER A 29 -26.28 16.68 16.72
CA SER A 29 -25.38 16.78 15.55
C SER A 29 -24.12 15.93 15.69
N HIS A 30 -23.54 15.82 16.88
CA HIS A 30 -22.38 14.96 17.13
C HIS A 30 -22.74 13.48 16.94
N ASN A 31 -23.88 13.03 17.49
CA ASN A 31 -24.35 11.66 17.35
C ASN A 31 -24.67 11.32 15.88
N GLU A 32 -25.27 12.24 15.14
CA GLU A 32 -25.54 12.06 13.71
C GLU A 32 -24.23 11.91 12.91
N LEU A 33 -23.20 12.71 13.21
CA LEU A 33 -21.87 12.57 12.60
C LEU A 33 -21.21 11.23 12.94
N LEU A 34 -21.38 10.74 14.18
CA LEU A 34 -20.86 9.43 14.58
C LEU A 34 -21.54 8.29 13.83
N GLU A 35 -22.85 8.34 13.63
CA GLU A 35 -23.58 7.32 12.86
C GLU A 35 -23.23 7.37 11.37
N GLN A 36 -23.14 8.58 10.78
CA GLN A 36 -22.64 8.74 9.41
C GLN A 36 -21.20 8.24 9.24
N ALA A 37 -20.34 8.41 10.25
CA ALA A 37 -18.96 7.91 10.24
C ALA A 37 -18.86 6.38 10.41
N LYS A 38 -19.86 5.71 11.01
CA LYS A 38 -19.89 4.24 11.13
C LYS A 38 -20.39 3.56 9.85
N GLU A 39 -21.41 4.10 9.19
CA GLU A 39 -22.02 3.47 8.01
C GLU A 39 -21.21 3.69 6.72
N LYS A 40 -20.58 4.85 6.56
CA LYS A 40 -19.92 5.28 5.31
C LYS A 40 -18.60 4.56 4.96
N PRO A 41 -17.70 4.18 5.90
CA PRO A 41 -16.44 3.53 5.54
C PRO A 41 -16.59 2.04 5.22
N VAL A 42 -17.50 1.33 5.90
CA VAL A 42 -17.66 -0.13 5.75
C VAL A 42 -18.23 -0.48 4.38
N ASN A 43 -19.32 0.18 3.97
CA ASN A 43 -19.98 -0.11 2.69
C ASN A 43 -19.04 0.14 1.50
N LYS A 44 -18.24 1.21 1.54
CA LYS A 44 -17.26 1.52 0.51
C LYS A 44 -16.16 0.45 0.38
N VAL A 45 -15.58 -0.01 1.50
CA VAL A 45 -14.54 -1.04 1.49
C VAL A 45 -15.08 -2.37 0.96
N VAL A 46 -16.30 -2.75 1.37
CA VAL A 46 -16.98 -3.95 0.88
C VAL A 46 -17.21 -3.85 -0.63
N GLN A 47 -17.75 -2.72 -1.13
CA GLN A 47 -17.98 -2.52 -2.56
C GLN A 47 -16.67 -2.59 -3.38
N GLU A 48 -15.59 -1.97 -2.91
CA GLU A 48 -14.30 -2.03 -3.59
C GLU A 48 -13.71 -3.45 -3.62
N ASN A 49 -13.84 -4.21 -2.52
CA ASN A 49 -13.39 -5.61 -2.50
C ASN A 49 -14.23 -6.47 -3.44
N THR A 50 -15.55 -6.32 -3.44
CA THR A 50 -16.44 -7.06 -4.35
C THR A 50 -16.12 -6.77 -5.82
N ALA A 51 -15.87 -5.50 -6.17
CA ALA A 51 -15.49 -5.13 -7.53
C ALA A 51 -14.12 -5.70 -7.93
N TYR A 52 -13.15 -5.67 -7.01
CA TYR A 52 -11.84 -6.26 -7.20
C TYR A 52 -11.92 -7.78 -7.43
N GLU A 53 -12.57 -8.50 -6.51
CA GLU A 53 -12.72 -9.96 -6.51
C GLU A 53 -13.48 -10.46 -7.73
N ARG A 54 -14.62 -9.83 -8.06
CA ARG A 54 -15.42 -10.20 -9.24
C ARG A 54 -14.57 -10.21 -10.51
N ASN A 55 -13.70 -9.22 -10.66
CA ASN A 55 -12.87 -9.07 -11.85
C ASN A 55 -11.65 -9.97 -11.84
N LEU A 56 -11.00 -10.11 -10.68
CA LEU A 56 -9.90 -11.05 -10.49
C LEU A 56 -10.34 -12.48 -10.81
N PHE A 57 -11.47 -12.89 -10.22
CA PHE A 57 -11.99 -14.25 -10.37
C PHE A 57 -12.72 -14.48 -11.67
N ARG A 58 -13.14 -13.44 -12.40
CA ARG A 58 -13.62 -13.62 -13.79
C ARG A 58 -12.53 -14.21 -14.69
N LYS A 59 -11.27 -13.78 -14.55
CA LYS A 59 -10.16 -14.31 -15.36
C LYS A 59 -9.61 -15.63 -14.80
N LEU A 60 -9.56 -15.79 -13.48
CA LEU A 60 -9.11 -17.05 -12.85
C LEU A 60 -10.16 -18.18 -12.92
N GLY A 61 -11.43 -17.81 -13.07
CA GLY A 61 -12.56 -18.71 -13.23
C GLY A 61 -12.72 -19.70 -12.08
N ASN A 62 -13.14 -20.92 -12.43
CA ASN A 62 -13.36 -22.01 -11.48
C ASN A 62 -12.08 -22.59 -10.87
N SER A 63 -10.91 -22.10 -11.29
CA SER A 63 -9.60 -22.54 -10.80
C SER A 63 -9.27 -22.00 -9.41
N VAL A 64 -10.02 -21.04 -8.88
CA VAL A 64 -9.80 -20.51 -7.52
C VAL A 64 -10.32 -21.50 -6.48
N ASP A 65 -9.45 -21.92 -5.56
CA ASP A 65 -9.80 -22.75 -4.39
C ASP A 65 -10.14 -21.86 -3.19
N LYS A 66 -9.21 -20.98 -2.81
CA LYS A 66 -9.42 -19.97 -1.77
C LYS A 66 -8.65 -18.69 -2.07
N HIS A 67 -9.09 -17.58 -1.50
CA HIS A 67 -8.33 -16.33 -1.48
C HIS A 67 -8.41 -15.63 -0.12
N PHE A 68 -7.44 -14.76 0.13
CA PHE A 68 -7.46 -13.85 1.28
C PHE A 68 -6.52 -12.67 1.06
N TYR A 69 -6.71 -11.62 1.84
CA TYR A 69 -5.84 -10.44 1.82
C TYR A 69 -4.78 -10.52 2.92
N THR A 70 -3.57 -10.06 2.62
CA THR A 70 -2.51 -9.87 3.62
C THR A 70 -1.72 -8.60 3.31
N LYS A 71 -1.08 -8.04 4.33
CA LYS A 71 -0.09 -6.97 4.17
C LYS A 71 1.27 -7.57 3.81
N VAL A 72 2.03 -6.83 3.01
CA VAL A 72 3.45 -7.09 2.77
C VAL A 72 4.26 -6.50 3.93
N VAL A 73 5.21 -7.26 4.45
CA VAL A 73 6.10 -6.83 5.55
C VAL A 73 7.50 -6.55 5.02
N GLY A 74 8.32 -5.85 5.81
CA GLY A 74 9.69 -5.52 5.42
C GLY A 74 9.78 -4.51 4.26
N VAL A 75 8.71 -3.74 4.01
CA VAL A 75 8.61 -2.78 2.92
C VAL A 75 9.60 -1.61 3.05
N SER A 76 10.05 -1.28 4.27
CA SER A 76 10.95 -0.17 4.55
C SER A 76 12.44 -0.50 4.38
N PHE A 77 12.79 -1.77 4.15
CA PHE A 77 14.17 -2.20 3.97
C PHE A 77 14.59 -2.08 2.49
N GLN A 78 15.90 -2.04 2.25
CA GLN A 78 16.45 -2.20 0.91
C GLN A 78 16.43 -3.68 0.49
N ASN A 79 16.48 -3.92 -0.82
CA ASN A 79 16.74 -5.24 -1.38
C ASN A 79 18.22 -5.63 -1.23
N SER A 80 18.54 -6.90 -1.50
CA SER A 80 19.92 -7.43 -1.40
C SER A 80 20.90 -6.78 -2.39
N ASP A 81 20.38 -6.28 -3.52
CA ASP A 81 21.12 -5.50 -4.51
C ASP A 81 21.19 -4.00 -4.18
N SER A 82 20.82 -3.61 -2.95
CA SER A 82 20.70 -2.23 -2.46
C SER A 82 19.62 -1.38 -3.13
N SER A 83 18.77 -1.96 -3.99
CA SER A 83 17.64 -1.23 -4.59
C SER A 83 16.55 -0.91 -3.55
N SER A 84 15.82 0.19 -3.78
CA SER A 84 14.74 0.66 -2.91
C SER A 84 13.45 -0.12 -3.15
N ARG A 85 12.95 -0.80 -2.11
CA ARG A 85 11.60 -1.40 -2.13
C ARG A 85 10.52 -0.35 -2.24
N GLN A 86 10.73 0.82 -1.62
CA GLN A 86 9.77 1.91 -1.61
C GLN A 86 9.51 2.46 -3.01
N ASP A 87 10.56 2.61 -3.82
CA ASP A 87 10.45 3.07 -5.21
C ASP A 87 9.66 2.05 -6.05
N THR A 88 9.95 0.76 -5.83
CA THR A 88 9.22 -0.33 -6.49
C THR A 88 7.74 -0.33 -6.07
N ILE A 89 7.44 -0.18 -4.77
CA ILE A 89 6.07 -0.17 -4.24
C ILE A 89 5.24 0.97 -4.82
N GLN A 90 5.82 2.16 -4.93
CA GLN A 90 5.15 3.33 -5.53
C GLN A 90 4.76 3.07 -6.99
N SER A 91 5.52 2.22 -7.69
CA SER A 91 5.24 1.87 -9.08
C SER A 91 4.14 0.80 -9.25
N LEU A 92 3.67 0.18 -8.18
CA LEU A 92 2.75 -0.97 -8.27
C LEU A 92 1.34 -0.56 -8.69
N ILE A 93 0.75 -1.37 -9.56
CA ILE A 93 -0.59 -1.17 -10.08
C ILE A 93 -1.56 -2.16 -9.44
N VAL A 94 -2.77 -1.74 -9.10
CA VAL A 94 -3.83 -2.65 -8.61
C VAL A 94 -4.09 -3.76 -9.62
N CYS A 95 -4.28 -5.00 -9.15
CA CYS A 95 -4.40 -6.23 -9.92
C CYS A 95 -3.12 -6.68 -10.65
N GLN A 96 -2.00 -5.96 -10.56
CA GLN A 96 -0.72 -6.47 -11.03
C GLN A 96 -0.36 -7.77 -10.29
N GLU A 97 0.04 -8.78 -11.05
CA GLU A 97 0.56 -10.05 -10.50
C GLU A 97 1.97 -9.85 -9.94
N LEU A 98 2.22 -10.47 -8.79
CA LEU A 98 3.51 -10.54 -8.13
C LEU A 98 3.97 -11.98 -8.10
N GLU A 99 5.28 -12.16 -8.21
CA GLU A 99 5.94 -13.44 -8.15
C GLU A 99 6.42 -13.77 -6.74
N PHE A 100 6.50 -15.07 -6.44
CA PHE A 100 7.08 -15.58 -5.22
C PHE A 100 8.52 -15.99 -5.46
N ARG A 101 9.47 -15.35 -4.75
CA ARG A 101 10.86 -15.79 -4.70
C ARG A 101 11.14 -16.39 -3.32
N LYS A 102 11.32 -17.72 -3.28
CA LYS A 102 11.73 -18.44 -2.06
C LYS A 102 13.19 -18.13 -1.75
N GLU A 103 13.50 -17.87 -0.49
CA GLU A 103 14.86 -17.63 0.00
C GLU A 103 15.23 -18.67 1.08
N PRO A 104 15.46 -19.95 0.74
CA PRO A 104 15.73 -21.01 1.72
C PRO A 104 17.02 -20.79 2.52
N GLN A 105 17.92 -19.95 2.03
CA GLN A 105 19.18 -19.57 2.69
C GLN A 105 19.07 -18.22 3.43
N ASN A 106 17.86 -17.69 3.60
CA ASN A 106 17.65 -16.46 4.36
C ASN A 106 18.01 -16.71 5.83
N LYS A 107 18.90 -15.87 6.37
CA LYS A 107 19.45 -16.02 7.72
C LYS A 107 18.44 -15.85 8.86
N PHE A 108 17.26 -15.29 8.58
CA PHE A 108 16.23 -15.02 9.58
C PHE A 108 15.09 -16.05 9.52
N ASP A 109 14.65 -16.43 8.32
CA ASP A 109 13.58 -17.42 8.12
C ASP A 109 13.84 -18.25 6.86
N PRO A 110 14.13 -19.56 6.96
CA PRO A 110 14.33 -20.43 5.79
C PRO A 110 13.06 -20.65 4.96
N ASN A 111 11.88 -20.22 5.43
CA ASN A 111 10.65 -20.23 4.65
C ASN A 111 10.35 -18.87 4.02
N ALA A 112 11.26 -17.89 4.12
CA ALA A 112 11.03 -16.54 3.62
C ALA A 112 10.62 -16.54 2.14
N ILE A 113 9.53 -15.83 1.85
CA ILE A 113 9.03 -15.59 0.50
C ILE A 113 9.05 -14.10 0.26
N LEU A 114 9.98 -13.66 -0.59
CA LEU A 114 10.00 -12.33 -1.15
C LEU A 114 8.92 -12.24 -2.22
N LEU A 115 8.11 -11.18 -2.16
CA LEU A 115 7.23 -10.79 -3.26
C LEU A 115 7.99 -9.84 -4.17
N CYS A 116 7.99 -10.13 -5.47
CA CYS A 116 8.65 -9.30 -6.47
C CYS A 116 7.76 -9.07 -7.70
N THR A 117 8.07 -8.03 -8.46
CA THR A 117 7.49 -7.83 -9.79
C THR A 117 7.99 -8.92 -10.75
N GLN A 118 7.37 -9.04 -11.93
CA GLN A 118 7.85 -9.93 -13.01
C GLN A 118 9.28 -9.62 -13.47
N ASN A 119 9.73 -8.37 -13.29
CA ASN A 119 11.12 -7.97 -13.56
C ASN A 119 12.07 -8.32 -12.40
N GLY A 120 11.58 -9.02 -11.39
CA GLY A 120 12.37 -9.47 -10.25
C GLY A 120 12.63 -8.43 -9.16
N LEU A 121 12.04 -7.23 -9.24
CA LEU A 121 12.21 -6.16 -8.25
C LEU A 121 11.41 -6.48 -6.99
N GLY A 122 12.10 -6.64 -5.86
CA GLY A 122 11.49 -6.99 -4.58
C GLY A 122 10.71 -5.83 -3.97
N ILE A 123 9.55 -6.14 -3.38
CA ILE A 123 8.70 -5.16 -2.67
C ILE A 123 8.60 -5.42 -1.17
N GLY A 124 9.04 -6.60 -0.71
CA GLY A 124 8.95 -7.03 0.68
C GLY A 124 8.55 -8.50 0.77
N TYR A 125 8.22 -8.96 1.96
CA TYR A 125 7.99 -10.38 2.24
C TYR A 125 6.55 -10.66 2.65
N LEU A 126 6.14 -11.92 2.50
CA LEU A 126 5.04 -12.45 3.30
C LEU A 126 5.44 -12.45 4.78
N ASN A 127 4.48 -12.28 5.69
CA ASN A 127 4.78 -12.47 7.11
C ASN A 127 5.23 -13.92 7.37
N GLU A 128 6.10 -14.11 8.36
CA GLU A 128 6.77 -15.39 8.65
C GLU A 128 5.81 -16.58 8.73
N ARG A 129 4.72 -16.45 9.49
CA ARG A 129 3.70 -17.52 9.62
C ARG A 129 3.14 -17.91 8.25
N LEU A 130 2.73 -16.92 7.47
CA LEU A 130 2.17 -17.14 6.14
C LEU A 130 3.21 -17.69 5.17
N ALA A 131 4.45 -17.20 5.24
CA ALA A 131 5.57 -17.68 4.43
C ALA A 131 5.80 -19.19 4.67
N GLY A 132 5.78 -19.63 5.94
CA GLY A 132 5.84 -21.05 6.28
C GLY A 132 4.69 -21.89 5.71
N GLU A 133 3.45 -21.41 5.81
CA GLU A 133 2.28 -22.10 5.25
C GLU A 133 2.32 -22.20 3.72
N VAL A 134 2.67 -21.10 3.05
CA VAL A 134 2.78 -21.03 1.59
C VAL A 134 3.96 -21.87 1.09
N THR A 135 5.14 -21.79 1.70
CA THR A 135 6.31 -22.61 1.36
C THR A 135 6.01 -24.10 1.47
N ARG A 136 5.38 -24.55 2.57
CA ARG A 136 4.95 -25.96 2.71
C ARG A 136 3.96 -26.37 1.63
N SER A 137 3.05 -25.48 1.24
CA SER A 137 2.06 -25.77 0.20
C SER A 137 2.71 -25.83 -1.19
N LEU A 138 3.59 -24.88 -1.52
CA LEU A 138 4.35 -24.86 -2.78
C LEU A 138 5.20 -26.13 -2.93
N ASN A 139 5.86 -26.58 -1.87
CA ASN A 139 6.65 -27.81 -1.89
C ASN A 139 5.80 -29.08 -2.09
N LYS A 140 4.48 -29.01 -1.83
CA LYS A 140 3.50 -30.07 -2.12
C LYS A 140 2.86 -29.92 -3.51
N GLY A 141 3.37 -29.03 -4.36
CA GLY A 141 2.83 -28.77 -5.70
C GLY A 141 1.56 -27.94 -5.72
N VAL A 142 1.17 -27.29 -4.61
CA VAL A 142 0.01 -26.39 -4.60
C VAL A 142 0.37 -25.09 -5.32
N SER A 143 -0.45 -24.72 -6.28
CA SER A 143 -0.30 -23.47 -7.03
C SER A 143 -0.88 -22.27 -6.28
N TRP A 144 -0.05 -21.25 -6.10
CA TRP A 144 -0.45 -19.95 -5.54
C TRP A 144 -0.19 -18.83 -6.54
N ARG A 145 -1.01 -17.78 -6.48
CA ARG A 145 -0.79 -16.51 -7.17
C ARG A 145 -0.98 -15.35 -6.19
N CYS A 146 -0.35 -14.21 -6.48
CA CYS A 146 -0.42 -13.02 -5.64
C CYS A 146 -0.71 -11.80 -6.51
N TYR A 147 -1.69 -10.98 -6.12
CA TYR A 147 -2.08 -9.79 -6.86
C TYR A 147 -2.07 -8.57 -5.95
N VAL A 148 -1.62 -7.42 -6.46
CA VAL A 148 -1.71 -6.16 -5.72
C VAL A 148 -3.18 -5.82 -5.49
N ARG A 149 -3.61 -5.67 -4.24
CA ARG A 149 -4.97 -5.23 -3.88
C ARG A 149 -5.01 -3.72 -3.70
N ARG A 150 -4.03 -3.16 -2.99
CA ARG A 150 -3.97 -1.74 -2.67
C ARG A 150 -2.54 -1.33 -2.32
N VAL A 151 -2.11 -0.22 -2.89
CA VAL A 151 -0.93 0.53 -2.45
C VAL A 151 -1.40 1.56 -1.42
N LEU A 152 -0.73 1.64 -0.27
CA LEU A 152 -1.11 2.42 0.89
C LEU A 152 -0.05 3.48 1.18
N HIS A 153 -0.49 4.71 1.39
CA HIS A 153 0.33 5.79 1.92
C HIS A 153 -0.50 6.55 2.95
N ALA A 154 -0.11 6.50 4.22
CA ALA A 154 -0.78 7.29 5.26
C ALA A 154 -0.11 8.67 5.33
N ALA A 155 -0.91 9.71 5.56
CA ALA A 155 -0.45 11.11 5.55
C ALA A 155 0.75 11.36 6.48
N ASP A 156 0.84 10.63 7.59
CA ASP A 156 1.88 10.81 8.61
C ASP A 156 2.99 9.73 8.54
N THR A 157 3.09 8.99 7.44
CA THR A 157 4.06 7.89 7.31
C THR A 157 5.05 8.15 6.18
N LYS A 158 6.35 7.96 6.47
CA LYS A 158 7.40 8.05 5.44
C LYS A 158 7.36 6.90 4.43
N ASN A 159 6.85 5.74 4.85
CA ASN A 159 6.89 4.51 4.07
C ASN A 159 5.52 4.17 3.49
N TRP A 160 5.53 3.78 2.24
CA TRP A 160 4.44 3.13 1.54
C TRP A 160 4.29 1.68 2.01
N GLY A 161 3.03 1.24 2.10
CA GLY A 161 2.65 -0.15 2.38
C GLY A 161 1.90 -0.76 1.20
N VAL A 162 1.77 -2.08 1.21
CA VAL A 162 1.01 -2.81 0.18
C VAL A 162 0.15 -3.87 0.85
N THR A 163 -1.11 -3.94 0.44
CA THR A 163 -1.98 -5.10 0.67
C THR A 163 -2.08 -5.88 -0.63
N VAL A 164 -1.95 -7.20 -0.52
CA VAL A 164 -2.04 -8.13 -1.65
C VAL A 164 -3.19 -9.12 -1.44
N CYS A 165 -3.72 -9.64 -2.54
CA CYS A 165 -4.65 -10.77 -2.58
C CYS A 165 -3.87 -12.05 -2.91
N MET A 166 -3.83 -12.97 -1.96
CA MET A 166 -3.28 -14.30 -2.14
C MET A 166 -4.37 -15.21 -2.68
N VAL A 167 -4.09 -15.93 -3.77
CA VAL A 167 -5.04 -16.84 -4.41
C VAL A 167 -4.42 -18.23 -4.47
N LYS A 168 -5.03 -19.19 -3.80
CA LYS A 168 -4.72 -20.61 -3.98
C LYS A 168 -5.55 -21.13 -5.14
N LEU A 169 -4.90 -21.81 -6.07
CA LEU A 169 -5.58 -22.46 -7.18
C LEU A 169 -5.92 -23.91 -6.82
N LYS A 170 -7.00 -24.42 -7.41
CA LYS A 170 -7.31 -25.86 -7.39
C LYS A 170 -6.18 -26.58 -8.10
N ASN A 171 -5.76 -27.72 -7.54
CA ASN A 171 -4.82 -28.60 -8.22
C ASN A 171 -5.56 -29.19 -9.43
N ALA A 172 -5.40 -28.57 -10.60
CA ALA A 172 -5.94 -29.11 -11.82
C ALA A 172 -5.02 -30.26 -12.26
N SER A 173 -5.56 -31.47 -12.33
CA SER A 173 -4.96 -32.64 -12.99
C SER A 173 -4.78 -32.46 -14.52
N SER A 174 -4.99 -31.24 -15.02
CA SER A 174 -4.77 -30.83 -16.40
C SER A 174 -4.34 -29.37 -16.40
N SER A 175 -3.27 -29.09 -17.14
CA SER A 175 -2.67 -27.77 -17.34
C SER A 175 -3.71 -26.76 -17.87
N VAL A 176 -4.41 -26.06 -16.98
CA VAL A 176 -5.07 -24.82 -17.37
C VAL A 176 -3.97 -23.78 -17.45
N ASP A 177 -3.49 -23.52 -18.66
CA ASP A 177 -2.70 -22.33 -18.95
C ASP A 177 -3.62 -21.13 -18.74
N LEU A 178 -3.63 -20.61 -17.52
CA LEU A 178 -4.36 -19.41 -17.11
C LEU A 178 -3.77 -18.14 -17.76
N GLY A 179 -2.76 -18.29 -18.63
CA GLY A 179 -2.01 -17.22 -19.26
C GLY A 179 -1.20 -16.40 -18.26
N SER A 180 -0.54 -15.37 -18.78
CA SER A 180 -0.02 -14.27 -17.97
C SER A 180 -1.14 -13.69 -17.11
N GLY A 181 -0.84 -13.34 -15.85
CA GLY A 181 -1.79 -12.78 -14.91
C GLY A 181 -2.55 -11.55 -15.43
N ILE A 182 -3.46 -11.04 -14.62
CA ILE A 182 -4.17 -9.81 -15.00
C ILE A 182 -3.17 -8.66 -15.05
N SER A 183 -3.07 -7.98 -16.20
CA SER A 183 -2.29 -6.75 -16.25
C SER A 183 -3.01 -5.67 -15.45
N GLY A 184 -2.31 -5.07 -14.49
CA GLY A 184 -2.90 -4.03 -13.64
C GLY A 184 -3.39 -2.82 -14.45
N SER A 185 -2.71 -2.47 -15.54
CA SER A 185 -3.10 -1.34 -16.39
C SER A 185 -4.42 -1.58 -17.12
N GLU A 186 -4.61 -2.78 -17.68
CA GLU A 186 -5.87 -3.19 -18.31
C GLU A 186 -7.04 -3.16 -17.32
N PHE A 187 -6.79 -3.62 -16.09
CA PHE A 187 -7.78 -3.60 -15.03
C PHE A 187 -8.19 -2.16 -14.67
N LEU A 188 -7.23 -1.26 -14.47
CA LEU A 188 -7.52 0.13 -14.13
C LEU A 188 -8.28 0.84 -15.24
N ALA A 189 -7.83 0.72 -16.50
CA ALA A 189 -8.47 1.39 -17.64
C ALA A 189 -9.97 1.02 -17.75
N LYS A 190 -10.31 -0.23 -17.44
CA LYS A 190 -11.69 -0.73 -17.52
C LYS A 190 -12.59 -0.33 -16.35
N TYR A 191 -12.06 -0.29 -15.13
CA TYR A 191 -12.89 -0.22 -13.91
C TYR A 191 -12.67 1.02 -13.06
N TYR A 192 -11.52 1.64 -13.20
CA TYR A 192 -11.16 2.87 -12.52
C TYR A 192 -10.54 3.83 -13.53
N PRO A 193 -11.28 4.27 -14.56
CA PRO A 193 -10.74 5.14 -15.61
C PRO A 193 -10.23 6.48 -15.06
N ASN A 194 -10.73 6.89 -13.88
CA ASN A 194 -10.28 8.08 -13.17
C ASN A 194 -9.23 7.77 -12.07
N TYR A 195 -8.68 6.57 -12.02
CA TYR A 195 -7.62 6.22 -11.08
C TYR A 195 -6.38 7.04 -11.41
N LYS A 196 -6.04 7.97 -10.52
CA LYS A 196 -4.79 8.72 -10.61
C LYS A 196 -3.68 7.86 -10.03
N PHE A 197 -2.97 7.17 -10.91
CA PHE A 197 -1.68 6.60 -10.55
C PHE A 197 -0.76 7.74 -10.14
N GLN A 198 -0.25 7.72 -8.91
CA GLN A 198 0.80 8.65 -8.50
C GLN A 198 2.10 8.18 -9.14
N LYS A 199 2.28 8.55 -10.42
CA LYS A 199 3.57 8.42 -11.10
C LYS A 199 4.46 9.50 -10.49
N HIS A 200 5.24 9.16 -9.46
CA HIS A 200 6.46 9.92 -9.26
C HIS A 200 7.37 9.52 -10.40
N ALA A 201 7.73 10.50 -11.23
CA ALA A 201 8.80 10.34 -12.19
C ALA A 201 9.97 9.73 -11.42
N ALA A 202 10.46 8.57 -11.88
CA ALA A 202 11.82 8.18 -11.55
C ALA A 202 12.65 9.42 -11.83
N GLU A 203 13.20 10.02 -10.78
CA GLU A 203 14.09 11.15 -10.91
C GLU A 203 15.33 10.57 -11.58
N SER A 204 15.31 10.48 -12.91
CA SER A 204 16.51 10.31 -13.69
C SER A 204 17.38 11.48 -13.26
N GLN A 205 18.42 11.20 -12.48
CA GLN A 205 19.44 12.21 -12.24
C GLN A 205 19.82 12.79 -13.60
N PRO A 206 19.80 14.13 -13.77
CA PRO A 206 20.18 14.70 -15.05
C PRO A 206 21.61 14.25 -15.36
N PRO A 207 21.91 13.75 -16.57
CA PRO A 207 23.27 13.43 -16.97
C PRO A 207 24.05 14.74 -17.05
N GLY A 208 24.68 15.13 -15.94
CA GLY A 208 25.27 16.47 -15.86
C GLY A 208 26.07 16.81 -14.60
N LYS A 209 26.55 15.82 -13.82
CA LYS A 209 27.46 16.10 -12.69
C LYS A 209 28.75 15.27 -12.69
N THR A 210 29.15 14.71 -13.82
CA THR A 210 30.48 14.06 -13.96
C THR A 210 31.57 15.03 -14.42
N LEU A 211 31.23 16.20 -15.00
CA LEU A 211 32.23 17.17 -15.45
C LEU A 211 32.90 17.97 -14.30
N GLY A 212 32.21 18.15 -13.17
CA GLY A 212 32.75 18.90 -12.03
C GLY A 212 33.83 18.15 -11.24
N MET A 213 33.66 16.83 -11.07
CA MET A 213 34.62 15.99 -10.31
C MET A 213 35.95 15.83 -11.04
N ALA A 214 35.94 15.64 -12.37
CA ALA A 214 37.18 15.51 -13.14
C ALA A 214 38.00 16.81 -13.13
N LEU A 215 37.33 17.98 -13.24
CA LEU A 215 38.02 19.27 -13.18
C LEU A 215 38.59 19.56 -11.78
N PHE A 216 37.89 19.14 -10.71
CA PHE A 216 38.38 19.29 -9.34
C PHE A 216 39.61 18.41 -9.05
N ILE A 217 39.63 17.18 -9.57
CA ILE A 217 40.78 16.28 -9.44
C ILE A 217 41.99 16.81 -10.20
N ILE A 218 41.79 17.34 -11.41
CA ILE A 218 42.88 17.93 -12.21
C ILE A 218 43.42 19.21 -11.55
N LEU A 219 42.55 20.09 -11.05
CA LEU A 219 42.96 21.30 -10.32
C LEU A 219 43.69 20.96 -9.02
N ALA A 220 43.24 19.95 -8.27
CA ALA A 220 43.91 19.49 -7.05
C ALA A 220 45.30 18.90 -7.35
N ALA A 221 45.45 18.13 -8.43
CA ALA A 221 46.73 17.58 -8.83
C ALA A 221 47.73 18.66 -9.29
N LEU A 222 47.26 19.69 -10.01
CA LEU A 222 48.09 20.82 -10.41
C LEU A 222 48.52 21.67 -9.20
N LEU A 223 47.63 21.91 -8.23
CA LEU A 223 47.98 22.58 -6.98
C LEU A 223 49.00 21.79 -6.15
N PHE A 224 48.87 20.46 -6.10
CA PHE A 224 49.82 19.60 -5.39
C PHE A 224 51.23 19.63 -6.02
N MET A 225 51.31 19.65 -7.36
CA MET A 225 52.58 19.76 -8.07
C MET A 225 53.26 21.13 -7.91
N ILE A 226 52.49 22.22 -7.85
CA ILE A 226 53.02 23.57 -7.61
C ILE A 226 53.58 23.68 -6.19
N ILE A 227 52.89 23.13 -5.19
CA ILE A 227 53.33 23.17 -3.78
C ILE A 227 54.61 22.36 -3.55
N HIS A 228 54.85 21.29 -4.32
CA HIS A 228 56.06 20.47 -4.18
C HIS A 228 57.22 20.87 -5.10
N SER A 229 57.05 21.89 -5.95
CA SER A 229 58.08 22.41 -6.85
C SER A 229 58.64 23.79 -6.43
N CYS A 230 58.29 24.24 -5.22
CA CYS A 230 58.92 25.38 -4.53
C CYS A 230 59.72 24.87 -3.32
#